data_AF-A0AAV2GMB2-F1
#
_entry.id   AF-A0AAV2GMB2-F1
#
_cell.length_a   1.000
_cell.length_b   1.000
_cell.length_c   1.000
_cell.angle_alpha   90.00
_cell.angle_beta   90.00
_cell.angle_gamma   90.00
#
_symmetry.space_group_name_H-M   'P 1'
#
loop_
_entity.id
_entity.type
_entity.pdbx_description
1 polymer ?
#
loop_
_entity_poly.entity_id
_entity_poly.type
_entity_poly.pdbx_seq_one_letter_code
_entity_poly.pdbx_strand_id
1 'polypeptide(L)'
;MASTNNKEALAAMKEAARDATLLTDGLEARLNQINLAEEDDEPLEVEDADGDIVRMEAVRYLGLVGRLMSDKEPNIQSMKFALTKAWGLKKGYQSTELGNNLFAFQFLEMDDCSKVCYGGPWHYENHVMLFMASWWIKKPILAYLHKMEIWIQVNDFQAELRT
;
A
#
# COMPACT_ATOMS: atom_id res chain seq x y z
N MET A 1 59.57 12.71 2.43
CA MET A 1 58.32 13.52 2.42
C MET A 1 57.12 12.59 2.65
N ALA A 2 56.89 12.10 3.87
CA ALA A 2 55.79 11.15 4.14
C ALA A 2 55.27 11.19 5.60
N SER A 3 55.26 12.36 6.25
CA SER A 3 54.80 12.46 7.65
C SER A 3 53.62 13.43 7.87
N THR A 4 53.15 14.13 6.84
CA THR A 4 52.08 15.12 6.97
C THR A 4 50.67 14.50 6.96
N ASN A 5 50.51 13.28 6.43
CA ASN A 5 49.18 12.73 6.12
C ASN A 5 48.45 12.06 7.31
N ASN A 6 49.15 11.72 8.41
CA ASN A 6 48.54 11.02 9.55
C ASN A 6 47.89 11.98 10.56
N LYS A 7 48.42 13.20 10.68
CA LYS A 7 47.90 14.19 11.64
C LYS A 7 46.60 14.83 11.16
N GLU A 8 46.47 15.07 9.85
CA GLU A 8 45.25 15.56 9.23
C GLU A 8 44.15 14.50 9.24
N ALA A 9 44.48 13.23 8.96
CA ALA A 9 43.53 12.12 9.09
C ALA A 9 42.99 11.96 10.52
N LEU A 10 43.84 12.11 11.54
CA LEU A 10 43.43 12.05 12.95
C LEU A 10 42.56 13.25 13.36
N ALA A 11 42.81 14.43 12.79
CA ALA A 11 41.98 15.61 13.03
C ALA A 11 40.59 15.47 12.38
N ALA A 12 40.53 15.01 11.12
CA ALA A 12 39.28 14.78 10.41
C ALA A 12 38.42 13.69 11.06
N MET A 13 39.01 12.60 11.57
CA MET A 13 38.26 11.57 12.31
C MET A 13 37.70 12.08 13.64
N LYS A 14 38.41 12.98 14.32
CA LYS A 14 37.92 13.59 15.58
C LYS A 14 36.81 14.60 15.33
N GLU A 15 36.87 15.33 14.22
CA GLU A 15 35.85 16.28 13.81
C GLU A 15 34.57 15.56 13.35
N ALA A 16 34.70 14.50 12.55
CA ALA A 16 33.58 13.64 12.18
C ALA A 16 32.94 12.94 13.40
N ALA A 17 33.74 12.52 14.39
CA ALA A 17 33.22 11.96 15.64
C ALA A 17 32.47 13.02 16.45
N ARG A 18 32.96 14.26 16.49
CA ARG A 18 32.31 15.38 17.18
C ARG A 18 30.97 15.76 16.52
N ASP A 19 30.91 15.76 15.19
CA ASP A 19 29.67 16.03 14.44
C ASP A 19 28.65 14.90 14.61
N ALA A 20 29.10 13.65 14.65
CA ALA A 20 28.24 12.51 14.95
C ALA A 20 27.65 12.61 16.37
N THR A 21 28.45 13.02 17.37
CA THR A 21 27.99 13.26 18.75
C THR A 21 27.01 14.44 18.81
N LEU A 22 27.27 15.55 18.10
CA LEU A 22 26.36 16.69 18.02
C LEU A 22 25.00 16.34 17.40
N LEU A 23 24.99 15.43 16.41
CA LEU A 23 23.76 14.97 15.76
C LEU A 23 22.95 14.05 16.68
N THR A 24 23.61 13.16 17.44
CA THR A 24 22.94 12.29 18.41
C THR A 24 22.39 13.09 19.58
N ASP A 25 23.14 14.07 20.09
CA ASP A 25 22.69 14.95 21.17
C ASP A 25 21.44 15.76 20.74
N GLY A 26 21.41 16.20 19.48
CA GLY A 26 20.25 16.88 18.90
C GLY A 26 19.02 16.00 18.72
N LEU A 27 19.20 14.70 18.44
CA LEU A 27 18.11 13.73 18.38
C LEU A 27 17.59 13.37 19.77
N GLU A 28 18.48 13.17 20.73
CA GLU A 28 18.14 12.89 22.13
C GLU A 28 17.38 14.06 22.78
N ALA A 29 17.77 15.31 22.47
CA ALA A 29 17.05 16.49 22.93
C ALA A 29 15.62 16.58 22.34
N ARG A 30 15.43 16.17 21.06
CA ARG A 30 14.10 16.14 20.43
C ARG A 30 13.22 15.00 20.95
N LEU A 31 13.82 13.86 21.28
CA LEU A 31 13.12 12.73 21.90
C LEU A 31 12.68 13.06 23.33
N ASN A 32 13.54 13.72 24.11
CA ASN A 32 13.20 14.14 25.48
C ASN A 32 12.19 15.31 25.55
N GLN A 33 11.92 16.01 24.44
CA GLN A 33 10.80 16.96 24.34
C GLN A 33 9.46 16.27 24.09
N ILE A 34 9.44 14.99 23.74
CA ILE A 34 8.22 14.20 23.67
C ILE A 34 7.91 13.76 25.11
N ASN A 35 7.17 14.59 25.84
CA ASN A 35 6.72 14.27 27.18
C ASN A 35 5.59 13.24 27.11
N LEU A 36 5.95 11.95 27.03
CA LEU A 36 5.05 10.80 27.26
C LEU A 36 4.76 10.64 28.76
N ALA A 37 4.62 11.75 29.50
CA ALA A 37 4.10 11.68 30.85
C ALA A 37 2.68 11.08 30.74
N GLU A 38 2.37 10.21 31.68
CA GLU A 38 1.12 9.46 31.86
C GLU A 38 -0.08 10.40 32.15
N GLU A 39 -0.19 11.50 31.42
CA GLU A 39 -1.10 12.63 31.62
C GLU A 39 -2.02 12.83 30.40
N ASP A 40 -2.10 11.85 29.50
CA ASP A 40 -3.21 11.65 28.54
C ASP A 40 -4.17 10.55 29.06
N ASP A 41 -4.27 10.38 30.38
CA ASP A 41 -5.24 9.52 31.06
C ASP A 41 -6.52 10.30 31.46
N GLU A 42 -6.70 11.52 30.93
CA GLU A 42 -8.04 12.09 30.85
C GLU A 42 -8.79 11.27 29.79
N PRO A 43 -9.87 10.55 30.16
CA PRO A 43 -10.70 9.92 29.16
C PRO A 43 -11.19 11.04 28.25
N LEU A 44 -10.69 11.06 27.01
CA LEU A 44 -11.36 11.75 25.93
C LEU A 44 -12.81 11.30 26.02
N GLU A 45 -13.73 12.21 26.34
CA GLU A 45 -15.16 11.98 26.19
C GLU A 45 -15.43 11.92 24.68
N VAL A 46 -15.04 10.79 24.10
CA VAL A 46 -15.48 10.37 22.80
C VAL A 46 -16.92 9.89 22.98
N GLU A 47 -17.86 10.62 22.39
CA GLU A 47 -19.23 10.13 22.21
C GLU A 47 -19.16 8.74 21.56
N ASP A 48 -19.36 7.68 22.36
CA ASP A 48 -19.32 6.26 21.99
C ASP A 48 -18.42 5.91 20.79
N ALA A 49 -17.13 6.30 20.83
CA ALA A 49 -16.20 6.00 19.74
C ALA A 49 -15.72 4.54 19.70
N ASP A 50 -16.14 3.67 20.61
CA ASP A 50 -15.89 2.23 20.46
C ASP A 50 -16.53 1.70 19.17
N GLY A 51 -17.73 2.21 18.84
CA GLY A 51 -18.39 1.92 17.56
C GLY A 51 -17.63 2.49 16.37
N ASP A 52 -17.11 3.72 16.48
CA ASP A 52 -16.42 4.39 15.38
C ASP A 52 -14.98 3.92 15.16
N ILE A 53 -14.25 3.53 16.22
CA ILE A 53 -12.91 2.91 16.12
C ILE A 53 -13.03 1.53 15.48
N VAL A 54 -13.95 0.69 15.96
CA VAL A 54 -14.21 -0.65 15.37
C VAL A 54 -14.69 -0.52 13.93
N ARG A 55 -15.55 0.46 13.64
CA ARG A 55 -16.02 0.74 12.28
C ARG A 55 -14.88 1.24 11.39
N MET A 56 -13.98 2.09 11.88
CA MET A 56 -12.85 2.60 11.11
C MET A 56 -11.82 1.50 10.80
N GLU A 57 -11.56 0.60 11.75
CA GLU A 57 -10.75 -0.60 11.52
C GLU A 57 -11.42 -1.56 10.53
N ALA A 58 -12.72 -1.86 10.71
CA ALA A 58 -13.47 -2.72 9.80
C ALA A 58 -13.52 -2.15 8.38
N VAL A 59 -13.71 -0.83 8.23
CA VAL A 59 -13.64 -0.13 6.93
C VAL A 59 -12.26 -0.33 6.29
N ARG A 60 -11.18 -0.24 7.08
CA ARG A 60 -9.81 -0.45 6.60
C ARG A 60 -9.58 -1.86 6.07
N TYR A 61 -10.16 -2.89 6.69
CA TYR A 61 -10.03 -4.30 6.28
C TYR A 61 -10.99 -4.74 5.16
N LEU A 62 -11.92 -3.88 4.75
CA LEU A 62 -12.88 -4.15 3.67
C LEU A 62 -12.63 -3.30 2.42
N GLY A 63 -11.49 -2.62 2.34
CA GLY A 63 -11.10 -1.79 1.20
C GLY A 63 -10.14 -2.51 0.24
N LEU A 64 -10.36 -2.37 -1.07
CA LEU A 64 -9.39 -2.68 -2.12
C LEU A 64 -9.07 -1.43 -2.93
N VAL A 65 -7.83 -1.31 -3.38
CA VAL A 65 -7.47 -0.39 -4.45
C VAL A 65 -7.20 -1.20 -5.70
N GLY A 66 -7.82 -0.79 -6.80
CA GLY A 66 -7.62 -1.39 -8.10
C GLY A 66 -7.07 -0.43 -9.13
N ARG A 67 -6.24 -0.93 -10.04
CA ARG A 67 -5.72 -0.19 -11.20
C ARG A 67 -6.16 -0.87 -12.49
N LEU A 68 -6.76 -0.09 -13.38
CA LEU A 68 -7.01 -0.54 -14.75
C LEU A 68 -5.76 -0.28 -15.59
N MET A 69 -5.21 -1.33 -16.19
CA MET A 69 -4.04 -1.27 -17.06
C MET A 69 -4.47 -0.87 -18.48
N SER A 70 -4.84 0.40 -18.64
CA SER A 70 -5.28 1.01 -19.91
C SER A 70 -4.57 2.34 -20.13
N ASP A 71 -4.32 2.69 -21.39
CA ASP A 71 -3.82 4.01 -21.79
C ASP A 71 -4.94 5.07 -21.82
N LYS A 72 -6.20 4.63 -21.87
CA LYS A 72 -7.39 5.47 -21.93
C LYS A 72 -8.16 5.40 -20.62
N GLU A 73 -8.80 6.50 -20.26
CA GLU A 73 -9.75 6.54 -19.15
C GLU A 73 -10.99 5.71 -19.50
N PRO A 74 -11.40 4.76 -18.64
CA PRO A 74 -12.57 3.93 -18.90
C PRO A 74 -13.86 4.73 -18.69
N ASN A 75 -14.94 4.31 -19.35
CA ASN A 75 -16.27 4.72 -18.92
C ASN A 75 -16.56 4.09 -17.56
N ILE A 76 -16.49 4.90 -16.50
CA ILE A 76 -16.62 4.46 -15.10
C ILE A 76 -17.92 3.69 -14.85
N GLN A 77 -19.04 4.13 -15.43
CA GLN A 77 -20.34 3.48 -15.23
C GLN A 77 -20.38 2.10 -15.88
N SER A 78 -19.87 2.01 -17.11
CA SER A 78 -19.75 0.74 -17.83
C SER A 78 -18.80 -0.23 -17.13
N MET A 79 -17.64 0.26 -16.68
CA MET A 79 -16.67 -0.52 -15.90
C MET A 79 -17.29 -1.05 -14.61
N LYS A 80 -17.95 -0.20 -13.82
CA LYS A 80 -18.64 -0.61 -12.59
C LYS A 80 -19.71 -1.66 -12.85
N PHE A 81 -20.48 -1.51 -13.94
CA PHE A 81 -21.50 -2.49 -14.33
C PHE A 81 -20.86 -3.84 -14.69
N ALA A 82 -19.81 -3.83 -15.51
CA ALA A 82 -19.08 -5.03 -15.90
C ALA A 82 -18.44 -5.75 -14.70
N LEU A 83 -17.77 -5.01 -13.81
CA LEU A 83 -17.15 -5.56 -12.61
C LEU A 83 -18.19 -6.12 -11.63
N THR A 84 -19.31 -5.42 -11.41
CA THR A 84 -20.42 -5.93 -10.58
C THR A 84 -20.93 -7.28 -11.10
N LYS A 85 -21.10 -7.40 -12.42
CA LYS A 85 -21.53 -8.63 -13.07
C LYS A 85 -20.49 -9.74 -12.95
N ALA A 86 -19.21 -9.42 -13.13
CA ALA A 86 -18.11 -10.38 -13.05
C ALA A 86 -17.92 -10.92 -11.62
N TRP A 87 -18.02 -10.05 -10.62
CA TRP A 87 -17.79 -10.42 -9.23
C TRP A 87 -18.94 -11.20 -8.60
N GLY A 88 -20.19 -10.96 -9.02
CA GLY A 88 -21.35 -11.66 -8.46
C GLY A 88 -21.39 -11.58 -6.94
N LEU A 89 -21.29 -10.35 -6.41
CA LEU A 89 -21.22 -10.06 -4.98
C LEU A 89 -22.60 -10.21 -4.33
N LYS A 90 -22.62 -10.52 -3.03
CA LYS A 90 -23.88 -10.68 -2.27
C LYS A 90 -24.44 -9.34 -1.81
N LYS A 91 -23.58 -8.45 -1.29
CA LYS A 91 -23.99 -7.16 -0.69
C LYS A 91 -23.52 -5.93 -1.46
N GLY A 92 -22.68 -6.13 -2.48
CA GLY A 92 -22.18 -5.06 -3.34
C GLY A 92 -21.00 -4.30 -2.74
N TYR A 93 -20.71 -3.13 -3.33
CA TYR A 93 -19.57 -2.29 -2.97
C TYR A 93 -19.84 -0.82 -3.29
N GLN A 94 -19.09 0.08 -2.65
CA GLN A 94 -18.97 1.47 -3.06
C GLN A 94 -17.63 1.68 -3.76
N SER A 95 -17.56 2.61 -4.72
CA SER A 95 -16.33 2.86 -5.46
C SER A 95 -16.09 4.33 -5.76
N THR A 96 -14.86 4.75 -5.52
CA THR A 96 -14.37 6.12 -5.68
C THR A 96 -13.20 6.12 -6.65
N GLU A 97 -13.20 7.05 -7.59
CA GLU A 97 -12.08 7.26 -8.50
C GLU A 97 -10.96 8.04 -7.80
N LEU A 98 -9.72 7.58 -7.97
CA LEU A 98 -8.52 8.23 -7.42
C LEU A 98 -7.69 8.93 -8.51
N GLY A 99 -8.11 8.82 -9.78
CA GLY A 99 -7.39 9.33 -10.95
C GLY A 99 -6.36 8.34 -11.49
N ASN A 100 -5.81 8.60 -12.67
CA ASN A 100 -4.77 7.77 -13.30
C ASN A 100 -5.15 6.28 -13.41
N ASN A 101 -6.42 6.01 -13.73
CA ASN A 101 -6.98 4.65 -13.79
C ASN A 101 -6.90 3.88 -12.46
N LEU A 102 -6.80 4.59 -11.32
CA LEU A 102 -6.89 4.03 -9.98
C LEU A 102 -8.29 4.24 -9.39
N PHE A 103 -8.75 3.22 -8.68
CA PHE A 103 -10.08 3.16 -8.09
C PHE A 103 -10.00 2.55 -6.70
N ALA A 104 -10.64 3.18 -5.72
CA ALA A 104 -10.89 2.60 -4.41
C ALA A 104 -12.24 1.89 -4.41
N PHE A 105 -12.29 0.71 -3.81
CA PHE A 105 -13.48 -0.11 -3.65
C PHE A 105 -13.67 -0.41 -2.17
N GLN A 106 -14.84 -0.09 -1.63
CA GLN A 106 -15.22 -0.40 -0.26
C GLN A 106 -16.31 -1.47 -0.29
N PHE A 107 -16.00 -2.64 0.27
CA PHE A 107 -16.92 -3.76 0.36
C PHE A 107 -17.69 -3.73 1.68
N LEU A 108 -18.86 -4.38 1.69
CA LEU A 108 -19.68 -4.56 2.89
C LEU A 108 -19.38 -5.88 3.63
N GLU A 109 -18.74 -6.84 2.97
CA GLU A 109 -18.49 -8.18 3.51
C GLU A 109 -17.06 -8.64 3.16
N MET A 110 -16.39 -9.28 4.12
CA MET A 110 -15.01 -9.74 3.95
C MET A 110 -14.89 -10.85 2.91
N ASP A 111 -15.91 -11.70 2.80
CA ASP A 111 -15.99 -12.75 1.78
C ASP A 111 -16.02 -12.15 0.37
N ASP A 112 -16.84 -11.10 0.17
CA ASP A 112 -16.94 -10.38 -1.10
C ASP A 112 -15.59 -9.71 -1.44
N CYS A 113 -14.96 -9.05 -0.46
CA CYS A 113 -13.63 -8.45 -0.61
C CYS A 113 -12.55 -9.49 -0.98
N SER A 114 -12.49 -10.61 -0.26
CA SER A 114 -11.52 -11.69 -0.49
C SER A 114 -11.74 -12.38 -1.83
N LYS A 115 -13.00 -12.58 -2.22
CA LYS A 115 -13.37 -13.12 -3.53
C LYS A 115 -12.85 -12.23 -4.65
N VAL A 116 -12.98 -10.91 -4.54
CA VAL A 116 -12.45 -9.99 -5.56
C VAL A 116 -10.92 -9.96 -5.53
N CYS A 117 -10.31 -9.95 -4.35
CA CYS A 117 -8.85 -9.88 -4.22
C CYS A 117 -8.14 -11.13 -4.77
N TYR A 118 -8.69 -12.33 -4.55
CA TYR A 118 -8.04 -13.60 -4.87
C TYR A 118 -8.72 -14.41 -5.99
N GLY A 119 -9.91 -14.00 -6.43
CA GLY A 119 -10.74 -14.75 -7.38
C GLY A 119 -10.27 -14.74 -8.83
N GLY A 120 -9.26 -13.94 -9.16
CA GLY A 120 -8.57 -14.02 -10.44
C GLY A 120 -8.23 -12.66 -11.06
N PRO A 121 -7.60 -12.67 -12.25
CA PRO A 121 -7.40 -11.47 -13.02
C PRO A 121 -8.74 -11.01 -13.59
N TRP A 122 -9.30 -9.95 -12.99
CA TRP A 122 -10.47 -9.29 -13.54
C TRP A 122 -10.07 -8.46 -14.75
N HIS A 123 -10.98 -8.33 -15.72
CA HIS A 123 -10.74 -7.51 -16.91
C HIS A 123 -11.95 -6.66 -17.24
N TYR A 124 -11.69 -5.54 -17.91
CA TYR A 124 -12.69 -4.67 -18.50
C TYR A 124 -12.22 -4.26 -19.89
N GLU A 125 -13.03 -4.48 -20.92
CA GLU A 125 -12.71 -4.15 -22.32
C GLU A 125 -11.28 -4.59 -22.75
N ASN A 126 -10.92 -5.85 -22.47
CA ASN A 126 -9.60 -6.43 -22.73
C ASN A 126 -8.42 -5.83 -21.95
N HIS A 127 -8.68 -4.93 -21.00
CA HIS A 127 -7.66 -4.40 -20.09
C HIS A 127 -7.75 -5.10 -18.75
N VAL A 128 -6.60 -5.47 -18.19
CA VAL A 128 -6.52 -6.13 -16.89
C VAL A 128 -6.74 -5.13 -15.77
N MET A 129 -7.49 -5.55 -14.77
CA MET A 129 -7.72 -4.83 -13.54
C MET A 129 -6.96 -5.52 -12.40
N LEU A 130 -5.95 -4.83 -11.88
CA LEU A 130 -5.12 -5.29 -10.76
C LEU A 130 -5.75 -4.83 -9.44
N PHE A 131 -5.65 -5.64 -8.38
CA PHE A 131 -6.19 -5.31 -7.06
C PHE A 131 -5.14 -5.47 -5.97
N MET A 132 -5.28 -4.66 -4.93
CA MET A 132 -4.50 -4.75 -3.71
C MET A 132 -5.37 -4.36 -2.51
N ALA A 133 -5.21 -5.10 -1.42
CA ALA A 133 -5.87 -4.81 -0.15
C ALA A 133 -5.43 -3.45 0.41
N SER A 134 -6.40 -2.59 0.79
CA SER A 134 -6.15 -1.23 1.29
C SER A 134 -5.27 -1.20 2.53
N TRP A 135 -5.44 -2.16 3.44
CA TRP A 135 -4.62 -2.27 4.64
C TRP A 135 -3.16 -2.66 4.37
N TRP A 136 -2.84 -3.19 3.19
CA TRP A 136 -1.47 -3.48 2.74
C TRP A 136 -0.80 -2.29 2.05
N ILE A 137 -1.54 -1.20 1.82
CA ILE A 137 -1.02 -0.04 1.09
C ILE A 137 -0.15 0.82 2.02
N LYS A 138 1.15 0.77 1.79
CA LYS A 138 2.06 1.87 2.15
C LYS A 138 2.21 2.77 0.93
N LYS A 139 2.35 4.10 1.10
CA LYS A 139 2.45 5.09 0.00
C LYS A 139 3.41 4.72 -1.17
N PRO A 140 4.52 3.97 -1.02
CA PRO A 140 5.29 3.51 -2.19
C PRO A 140 4.65 2.38 -2.99
N ILE A 141 3.75 1.57 -2.41
CA ILE A 141 3.25 0.31 -2.99
C ILE A 141 2.22 0.55 -4.11
N LEU A 142 1.43 1.64 -4.04
CA LEU A 142 0.52 2.05 -5.12
C LEU A 142 1.23 2.23 -6.47
N ALA A 143 2.47 2.74 -6.47
CA ALA A 143 3.27 2.88 -7.68
C ALA A 143 3.62 1.52 -8.32
N TYR A 144 3.62 0.44 -7.52
CA TYR A 144 3.97 -0.91 -7.96
C TYR A 144 2.78 -1.78 -8.35
N LEU A 145 1.55 -1.24 -8.36
CA LEU A 145 0.36 -1.96 -8.84
C LEU A 145 0.38 -2.05 -10.38
N HIS A 146 1.32 -2.81 -10.92
CA HIS A 146 1.53 -3.05 -12.35
C HIS A 146 1.99 -4.49 -12.64
N LYS A 147 2.09 -5.34 -11.61
CA LYS A 147 2.45 -6.75 -11.72
C LYS A 147 1.27 -7.62 -11.32
N MET A 148 1.12 -8.75 -12.00
CA MET A 148 0.24 -9.84 -11.59
C MET A 148 0.94 -11.17 -11.79
N GLU A 149 0.56 -12.14 -10.97
CA GLU A 149 0.95 -13.54 -11.14
C GLU A 149 -0.19 -14.26 -11.83
N ILE A 150 0.09 -14.93 -12.94
CA ILE A 150 -0.90 -15.72 -13.68
C ILE A 150 -0.34 -17.10 -13.99
N TRP A 151 -1.22 -18.09 -13.97
CA TRP A 151 -0.92 -19.42 -14.48
C TRP A 151 -1.22 -19.47 -15.97
N ILE A 152 -0.22 -19.83 -16.77
CA ILE A 152 -0.39 -20.10 -18.20
C ILE A 152 -0.29 -21.59 -18.45
N GLN A 153 -1.28 -22.14 -19.16
CA GLN A 153 -1.22 -23.51 -19.65
C GLN A 153 -0.77 -23.49 -21.10
N VAL A 154 0.43 -23.99 -21.36
CA VAL A 154 0.94 -24.15 -22.73
C VAL A 154 0.41 -25.47 -23.27
N ASN A 155 -0.56 -25.38 -24.17
CA ASN A 155 -1.03 -26.51 -24.94
C ASN A 155 -0.18 -26.57 -26.22
N ASP A 156 0.37 -27.74 -26.53
CA ASP A 156 1.23 -28.01 -27.70
C ASP A 156 2.73 -27.66 -27.55
N PHE A 157 3.34 -28.11 -26.45
CA PHE A 157 4.80 -28.16 -26.35
C PHE A 157 5.34 -29.25 -27.30
N GLN A 158 5.79 -28.87 -28.50
CA GLN A 158 6.44 -29.80 -29.43
C GLN A 158 7.72 -30.33 -28.79
N ALA A 159 7.74 -31.64 -28.51
CA ALA A 159 8.78 -32.32 -27.74
C ALA A 159 10.12 -32.51 -28.47
N GLU A 160 10.35 -31.81 -29.59
CA GLU A 160 11.53 -32.04 -30.46
C GLU A 160 12.78 -31.23 -30.08
N LEU A 161 12.76 -30.45 -28.99
CA LEU A 161 13.91 -29.66 -28.52
C LEU A 161 14.45 -30.08 -27.14
N ARG A 162 14.28 -31.35 -26.77
CA ARG A 162 14.98 -31.93 -25.61
C ARG A 162 16.36 -32.43 -26.04
N THR A 163 17.34 -31.53 -26.01
CA THR A 163 18.77 -31.89 -26.07
C THR A 163 19.25 -32.37 -24.70
#